data_AF-A0A7W3MVB1-F1
#
_entry.id   AF-A0A7W3MVB1-F1
#
_cell.length_a   1.000
_cell.length_b   1.000
_cell.length_c   1.000
_cell.angle_alpha   90.00
_cell.angle_beta   90.00
_cell.angle_gamma   90.00
#
_symmetry.space_group_name_H-M   'P 1'
#
loop_
_entity.id
_entity.type
_entity.pdbx_description
1 polymer ?
#
loop_
_entity_poly.entity_id
_entity_poly.type
_entity_poly.pdbx_seq_one_letter_code
_entity_poly.pdbx_strand_id
1 'polypeptide(L)'
;MARRAGLGPADIDRVRLGPGAEGWTPRRRALLAAVDRLHHDRDLDDAAWADLRRHLTEPECVEFCMLAAHYEMLATVITALRIQPDARR
;
A
#
# COMPACT_ATOMS: atom_id res chain seq x y z
N MET A 1 -1.93 14.15 -2.90
CA MET A 1 -0.62 13.47 -2.99
C MET A 1 -0.57 12.48 -4.17
N ALA A 2 -1.56 11.59 -4.35
CA ALA A 2 -1.61 10.61 -5.45
C ALA A 2 -1.26 11.14 -6.86
N ARG A 3 -1.87 12.24 -7.32
CA ARG A 3 -1.54 12.85 -8.63
C ARG A 3 -0.07 13.29 -8.79
N ARG A 4 0.57 13.75 -7.70
CA ARG A 4 1.99 14.15 -7.74
C ARG A 4 2.92 12.94 -7.77
N ALA A 5 2.45 11.76 -7.38
CA ALA A 5 3.16 10.49 -7.47
C ALA A 5 2.95 9.77 -8.82
N GLY A 6 2.34 10.44 -9.81
CA GLY A 6 2.08 9.87 -11.13
C GLY A 6 0.88 8.92 -11.19
N LEU A 7 0.03 8.88 -10.15
CA LEU A 7 -1.22 8.12 -10.20
C LEU A 7 -2.29 8.90 -10.97
N GLY A 8 -2.76 8.30 -12.06
CA GLY A 8 -3.85 8.85 -12.87
C GLY A 8 -5.21 8.70 -12.18
N PRO A 9 -6.26 9.38 -12.66
CA PRO A 9 -7.62 9.22 -12.14
C PRO A 9 -8.08 7.75 -12.12
N ALA A 10 -7.78 7.00 -13.18
CA ALA A 10 -8.10 5.59 -13.28
C ALA A 10 -7.39 4.71 -12.23
N ASP A 11 -6.19 5.09 -11.79
CA ASP A 11 -5.49 4.36 -10.71
C ASP A 11 -6.18 4.59 -9.36
N ILE A 12 -6.72 5.78 -9.12
CA ILE A 12 -7.45 6.10 -7.88
C ILE A 12 -8.71 5.26 -7.77
N ASP A 13 -9.47 5.14 -8.87
CA ASP A 13 -10.67 4.31 -8.88
C ASP A 13 -10.33 2.83 -8.74
N ARG A 14 -9.25 2.39 -9.38
CA ARG A 14 -8.79 1.00 -9.32
C ARG A 14 -8.32 0.59 -7.92
N VAL A 15 -7.71 1.50 -7.14
CA VAL A 15 -7.31 1.22 -5.75
C VAL A 15 -8.53 0.82 -4.90
N ARG A 16 -9.70 1.40 -5.15
CA ARG A 16 -10.94 1.04 -4.42
C ARG A 16 -11.43 -0.37 -4.72
N LEU A 17 -11.07 -0.90 -5.89
CA LEU A 17 -11.40 -2.27 -6.31
C LEU A 17 -10.35 -3.30 -5.81
N GLY A 18 -9.26 -2.82 -5.22
CA GLY A 18 -8.21 -3.66 -4.65
C GLY A 18 -7.20 -4.23 -5.67
N PRO A 19 -6.34 -5.17 -5.24
CA PRO A 19 -5.25 -5.72 -6.05
C PRO A 19 -5.72 -6.56 -7.23
N GLY A 20 -6.94 -7.13 -7.15
CA GLY A 20 -7.54 -7.95 -8.20
C GLY A 20 -7.98 -7.17 -9.45
N ALA A 21 -8.06 -5.85 -9.36
CA ALA A 21 -8.56 -5.03 -10.45
C ALA A 21 -7.64 -5.08 -11.70
N GLU A 22 -8.27 -5.03 -12.88
CA GLU A 22 -7.58 -5.06 -14.17
C GLU A 22 -6.83 -3.76 -14.45
N GLY A 23 -5.63 -3.84 -15.02
CA GLY A 23 -4.80 -2.68 -15.38
C GLY A 23 -3.68 -2.37 -14.39
N TRP A 24 -3.54 -3.15 -13.32
CA TRP A 24 -2.30 -3.16 -12.53
C TRP A 24 -1.19 -3.91 -13.28
N THR A 25 0.03 -3.38 -13.22
CA THR A 25 1.22 -4.17 -13.55
C THR A 25 1.39 -5.27 -12.50
N PRO A 26 2.06 -6.40 -12.84
CA PRO A 26 2.32 -7.46 -11.87
C PRO A 26 2.96 -6.94 -10.58
N ARG A 27 3.96 -6.05 -10.70
CA ARG A 27 4.59 -5.37 -9.56
C ARG A 27 3.58 -4.61 -8.69
N ARG A 28 2.71 -3.78 -9.27
CA ARG A 28 1.73 -3.00 -8.50
C ARG A 28 0.73 -3.90 -7.79
N ARG A 29 0.29 -4.98 -8.44
CA ARG A 29 -0.59 -5.97 -7.84
C ARG A 29 0.04 -6.66 -6.63
N ALA A 30 1.30 -7.10 -6.75
CA ALA A 30 2.03 -7.73 -5.66
C ALA A 30 2.19 -6.80 -4.45
N LEU A 31 2.56 -5.53 -4.70
CA LEU A 31 2.69 -4.53 -3.64
C LEU A 31 1.35 -4.26 -2.94
N LEU A 32 0.26 -4.06 -3.70
CA LEU A 32 -1.06 -3.82 -3.12
C LEU A 32 -1.55 -5.02 -2.30
N ALA A 33 -1.40 -6.24 -2.81
CA ALA A 33 -1.77 -7.45 -2.09
C ALA A 33 -0.97 -7.62 -0.79
N ALA A 34 0.32 -7.30 -0.80
CA ALA A 34 1.13 -7.35 0.40
C ALA A 34 0.73 -6.28 1.43
N VAL A 35 0.36 -5.06 0.99
CA VAL A 35 -0.19 -4.03 1.90
C VAL A 35 -1.48 -4.54 2.55
N ASP A 36 -2.38 -5.14 1.78
CA ASP A 36 -3.65 -5.65 2.31
C ASP A 36 -3.41 -6.72 3.40
N ARG A 37 -2.48 -7.65 3.16
CA ARG A 37 -2.06 -8.67 4.14
C ARG A 37 -1.45 -8.06 5.40
N LEU A 38 -0.50 -7.14 5.24
CA LEU A 38 0.11 -6.43 6.37
C LEU A 38 -0.93 -5.64 7.17
N HIS A 39 -1.96 -5.07 6.54
CA HIS A 39 -3.00 -4.32 7.23
C HIS A 39 -3.97 -5.24 8.00
N HIS A 40 -4.47 -6.30 7.34
CA HIS A 40 -5.49 -7.18 7.89
C HIS A 40 -4.94 -8.29 8.79
N ASP A 41 -3.91 -8.98 8.33
CA ASP A 41 -3.39 -10.19 8.97
C ASP A 41 -2.20 -9.87 9.88
N ARG A 42 -1.61 -8.67 9.73
CA ARG A 42 -0.39 -8.23 10.44
C ARG A 42 0.81 -9.16 10.20
N ASP A 43 0.79 -9.85 9.07
CA ASP A 43 1.79 -10.84 8.69
C ASP A 43 1.87 -10.98 7.16
N LEU A 44 2.96 -11.59 6.69
CA LEU A 44 3.14 -12.04 5.31
C LEU A 44 3.54 -13.50 5.31
N ASP A 45 2.70 -14.37 4.74
CA ASP A 45 3.07 -15.76 4.54
C ASP A 45 4.19 -15.91 3.49
N ASP A 46 4.79 -17.10 3.44
CA ASP A 46 5.91 -17.40 2.53
C ASP A 46 5.55 -17.14 1.06
N ALA A 47 4.29 -17.34 0.67
CA ALA A 47 3.83 -17.12 -0.69
C ALA A 47 3.80 -15.63 -1.04
N ALA A 48 3.27 -14.78 -0.14
CA ALA A 48 3.24 -13.33 -0.30
C ALA A 48 4.65 -12.75 -0.26
N TRP A 49 5.51 -13.24 0.63
CA TRP A 49 6.92 -12.83 0.70
C TRP A 49 7.68 -13.19 -0.58
N ALA A 50 7.48 -14.40 -1.10
CA ALA A 50 8.09 -14.83 -2.36
C ALA A 50 7.61 -13.99 -3.55
N ASP A 51 6.34 -13.58 -3.59
CA ASP A 51 5.82 -12.75 -4.67
C ASP A 51 6.38 -11.31 -4.62
N LEU A 52 6.52 -10.71 -3.44
CA LEU A 52 7.23 -9.43 -3.27
C LEU A 52 8.66 -9.48 -3.80
N ARG A 53 9.39 -10.54 -3.44
CA ARG A 53 10.79 -10.79 -3.84
C ARG A 53 10.99 -10.95 -5.35
N ARG A 54 9.94 -11.19 -6.14
CA ARG A 54 10.02 -11.18 -7.61
C ARG A 54 10.14 -9.77 -8.18
N HIS A 55 9.80 -8.75 -7.40
CA HIS A 55 9.71 -7.37 -7.84
C HIS A 55 10.59 -6.40 -7.06
N LEU A 56 11.03 -6.81 -5.87
CA LEU A 56 11.87 -6.05 -4.95
C LEU A 56 13.06 -6.90 -4.52
N THR A 57 14.19 -6.24 -4.28
CA THR A 57 15.33 -6.84 -3.57
C THR A 57 14.99 -7.08 -2.09
N GLU A 58 15.83 -7.84 -1.39
CA GLU A 58 15.61 -8.13 0.03
C GLU A 58 15.56 -6.86 0.91
N PRO A 59 16.50 -5.91 0.79
CA PRO A 59 16.43 -4.67 1.56
C PRO A 59 15.16 -3.86 1.23
N GLU A 60 14.77 -3.79 -0.05
CA GLU A 60 13.53 -3.12 -0.46
C GLU A 60 12.27 -3.81 0.11
N CYS A 61 12.26 -5.14 0.28
CA CYS A 61 11.14 -5.84 0.92
C CYS A 61 11.00 -5.44 2.40
N VAL A 62 12.13 -5.35 3.12
CA VAL A 62 12.15 -4.90 4.51
C VAL A 62 11.70 -3.44 4.62
N GLU A 63 12.25 -2.56 3.78
CA GLU A 63 11.84 -1.15 3.72
C GLU A 63 10.36 -0.99 3.39
N PHE A 64 9.83 -1.79 2.47
CA PHE A 64 8.41 -1.81 2.13
C PHE A 64 7.54 -2.15 3.34
N CYS A 65 7.89 -3.20 4.10
CA CYS A 65 7.15 -3.60 5.30
C CYS A 65 7.18 -2.48 6.36
N MET A 66 8.35 -1.90 6.59
CA MET A 66 8.52 -0.78 7.51
C MET A 66 7.67 0.41 7.07
N LEU A 67 7.68 0.78 5.79
CA LEU A 67 6.91 1.89 5.26
C LEU A 67 5.40 1.67 5.46
N ALA A 68 4.89 0.49 5.11
CA ALA A 68 3.48 0.15 5.29
C ALA A 68 3.05 0.26 6.76
N ALA A 69 3.85 -0.32 7.68
CA ALA A 69 3.57 -0.26 9.12
C ALA A 69 3.59 1.18 9.67
N HIS A 70 4.50 2.04 9.20
CA HIS A 70 4.53 3.44 9.63
C HIS A 70 3.27 4.21 9.18
N TYR A 71 2.75 3.94 7.98
CA TYR A 71 1.51 4.57 7.52
C TYR A 71 0.31 4.10 8.36
N GLU A 72 0.26 2.82 8.76
CA GLU A 72 -0.76 2.31 9.66
C GLU A 72 -0.71 2.99 11.03
N MET A 73 0.48 3.11 11.63
CA MET A 73 0.70 3.85 12.87
C MET A 73 0.25 5.30 12.74
N LEU A 74 0.65 5.99 11.67
CA LEU A 74 0.28 7.39 11.43
C LEU A 74 -1.24 7.55 11.28
N ALA A 75 -1.89 6.69 10.50
CA ALA A 75 -3.35 6.69 10.32
C ALA A 75 -4.08 6.47 11.66
N THR A 76 -3.55 5.59 12.50
CA THR A 76 -4.06 5.33 13.85
C THR A 76 -3.98 6.59 14.71
N VAL A 77 -2.82 7.28 14.72
CA VAL A 77 -2.62 8.52 15.48
C VAL A 77 -3.53 9.64 14.98
N ILE A 78 -3.63 9.85 13.66
CA ILE A 78 -4.51 10.85 13.04
C ILE A 78 -5.96 10.62 13.47
N THR A 79 -6.42 9.36 13.41
CA THR A 79 -7.76 8.96 13.82
C THR A 79 -7.99 9.20 15.31
N ALA A 80 -7.06 8.76 16.17
CA ALA A 80 -7.16 8.90 17.62
C ALA A 80 -7.23 10.38 18.06
N LEU A 81 -6.47 11.24 17.40
CA LEU A 81 -6.43 12.69 17.66
C LEU A 81 -7.54 13.46 16.90
N ARG A 82 -8.34 12.79 16.07
CA ARG A 82 -9.42 13.38 15.26
C ARG A 82 -8.95 14.55 14.39
N ILE A 83 -7.74 14.46 13.86
CA ILE A 83 -7.15 15.48 13.01
C ILE A 83 -8.00 15.60 11.73
N GLN A 84 -8.46 16.81 11.42
CA GLN A 84 -9.27 17.07 10.24
C GLN A 84 -8.37 17.23 9.00
N PRO A 85 -8.76 16.67 7.83
CA PRO A 85 -8.06 16.95 6.59
C PRO A 85 -8.07 18.46 6.29
N ASP A 86 -6.96 18.99 5.80
CA ASP A 86 -6.90 20.38 5.38
C ASP A 86 -7.95 20.69 4.32
N ALA A 87 -8.61 21.84 4.47
CA ALA A 87 -9.52 22.36 3.47
C ALA A 87 -8.74 22.54 2.16
N ARG A 88 -9.21 21.89 1.09
CA ARG A 88 -8.61 22.01 -0.25
C ARG A 88 -8.76 23.48 -0.70
N ARG A 89 -7.66 24.23 -0.71
CA ARG A 89 -7.55 25.51 -1.43
C ARG A 89 -7.34 25.26 -2.92
#